data_AF-A0A2U9IDH1-F1
#
_entry.id   AF-A0A2U9IDH1-F1
#
_cell.length_a   1.000
_cell.length_b   1.000
_cell.length_c   1.000
_cell.angle_alpha   90.00
_cell.angle_beta   90.00
_cell.angle_gamma   90.00
#
_symmetry.space_group_name_H-M   'P 1'
#
loop_
_entity.id
_entity.type
_entity.pdbx_description
1 polymer ?
#
loop_
_entity_poly.entity_id
_entity_poly.type
_entity_poly.pdbx_seq_one_letter_code
_entity_poly.pdbx_strand_id
1 'polypeptide(L)'
;MRLLSKLILIFFGMELAIFLGVSSIPFYMPAVAQKFNSTAGAVDSEPYVPMVITIFSHNLMIALSEFIPIIGIGMLIYTTYSTGMVLSAFTTTVYHIPGIAAAVILLTLPHSWLELPSYAVAAGSGLYVILTRDWRRFVMMIPFVALELLMAASVESAEIYFRSVNSYYFWLAGAPLLVMLYLVYEYLQKKADILAPKPQTTTSVFIQGQPIQNQYVPEQNIVDQDLNAASVMENQGNYFTASQYYWNAIITLIGIVSKKTGFMPITLDDYFNAARLLGEKYSSEIPSLFDQAYKERTEGNFNEFRNTALSLITKLKAIDNIH
;
A
#
# COMPACT_ATOMS: atom_id res chain seq x y z
N MET A 1 4.46 -3.56 -7.03
CA MET A 1 4.25 -3.16 -5.61
C MET A 1 2.77 -2.87 -5.37
N ARG A 2 2.19 -3.44 -4.31
CA ARG A 2 0.75 -3.30 -3.98
C ARG A 2 0.40 -1.83 -3.70
N LEU A 3 -0.85 -1.42 -3.93
CA LEU A 3 -1.28 -0.04 -3.64
C LEU A 3 -1.02 0.34 -2.18
N LEU A 4 -1.37 -0.53 -1.23
CA LEU A 4 -1.09 -0.30 0.19
C LEU A 4 0.40 -0.06 0.45
N SER A 5 1.30 -0.91 -0.08
CA SER A 5 2.75 -0.70 0.02
C SER A 5 3.20 0.66 -0.54
N LYS A 6 2.63 1.11 -1.66
CA LYS A 6 2.93 2.43 -2.24
C LYS A 6 2.52 3.55 -1.29
N LEU A 7 1.32 3.46 -0.71
CA LEU A 7 0.81 4.46 0.24
C LEU A 7 1.68 4.51 1.50
N ILE A 8 2.05 3.35 2.05
CA ILE A 8 2.94 3.26 3.22
C ILE A 8 4.26 3.97 2.95
N LEU A 9 4.90 3.71 1.80
CA LEU A 9 6.17 4.36 1.46
C LEU A 9 6.04 5.88 1.26
N ILE A 10 4.91 6.35 0.70
CA ILE A 10 4.64 7.78 0.56
C ILE A 10 4.50 8.43 1.95
N PHE A 11 3.71 7.84 2.85
CA PHE A 11 3.52 8.38 4.19
C PHE A 11 4.80 8.33 5.01
N PHE A 12 5.58 7.26 4.90
CA PHE A 12 6.89 7.15 5.55
C PHE A 12 7.86 8.23 5.06
N GLY A 13 7.93 8.46 3.75
CA GLY A 13 8.74 9.55 3.20
C GLY A 13 8.27 10.94 3.66
N MET A 14 6.96 11.15 3.75
CA MET A 14 6.38 12.40 4.26
C MET A 14 6.68 12.60 5.75
N GLU A 15 6.52 11.56 6.56
CA GLU A 15 6.84 11.56 7.99
C GLU A 15 8.31 11.92 8.22
N LEU A 16 9.24 11.27 7.54
CA LEU A 16 10.67 11.59 7.64
C LEU A 16 10.96 13.05 7.24
N ALA A 17 10.33 13.54 6.18
CA ALA A 17 10.49 14.92 5.73
C ALA A 17 9.97 15.92 6.76
N ILE A 18 8.81 15.67 7.37
CA ILE A 18 8.24 16.52 8.42
C ILE A 18 9.12 16.46 9.67
N PHE A 19 9.49 15.27 10.13
CA PHE A 19 10.28 15.09 11.35
C PHE A 19 11.62 15.82 11.26
N LEU A 20 12.37 15.62 10.16
CA LEU A 20 13.64 16.29 9.93
C LEU A 20 13.46 17.80 9.68
N GLY A 21 12.45 18.19 8.91
CA GLY A 21 12.17 19.58 8.61
C GLY A 21 11.84 20.39 9.86
N VAL A 22 10.98 19.87 10.72
CA VAL A 22 10.59 20.52 11.98
C VAL A 22 11.73 20.51 12.99
N SER A 23 12.46 19.40 13.10
CA SER A 23 13.62 19.31 14.00
C SER A 23 14.76 20.28 13.62
N SER A 24 14.80 20.73 12.36
CA SER A 24 15.75 21.74 11.88
C SER A 24 15.44 23.17 12.33
N ILE A 25 14.23 23.41 12.81
CA ILE A 25 13.83 24.72 13.34
C ILE A 25 14.26 24.79 14.81
N PRO A 26 15.05 25.79 15.24
CA PRO A 26 15.51 25.90 16.62
C PRO A 26 14.39 26.46 17.52
N PHE A 27 13.64 25.57 18.17
CA PHE A 27 12.61 25.97 19.11
C PHE A 27 13.24 26.23 20.49
N TYR A 28 13.03 27.41 21.06
CA TYR A 28 13.47 27.76 22.41
C TYR A 28 12.25 27.85 23.33
N MET A 29 11.80 26.70 23.85
CA MET A 29 10.56 26.59 24.63
C MET A 29 10.82 25.88 25.97
N PRO A 30 11.30 26.59 27.01
CA PRO A 30 11.68 26.00 28.29
C PRO A 30 10.57 25.20 28.98
N ALA A 31 9.32 25.64 28.88
CA ALA A 31 8.19 24.93 29.46
C ALA A 31 7.96 23.55 28.80
N VAL A 32 8.14 23.45 27.48
CA VAL A 32 8.02 22.19 26.73
C VAL A 32 9.19 21.27 27.07
N ALA A 33 10.42 21.81 27.09
CA ALA A 33 11.62 21.07 27.46
C ALA A 33 11.54 20.50 28.88
N GLN A 34 11.06 21.30 29.85
CA GLN A 34 10.90 20.86 31.23
C GLN A 34 9.83 19.77 31.35
N LYS A 35 8.69 19.92 30.65
CA LYS A 35 7.64 18.88 30.61
C LYS A 35 8.18 17.58 30.04
N PHE A 36 8.88 17.64 28.91
CA PHE A 36 9.55 16.46 28.33
C PHE A 36 10.51 15.82 29.31
N ASN A 37 11.41 16.60 29.93
CA ASN A 37 12.39 16.07 30.90
C ASN A 37 11.72 15.39 32.10
N SER A 38 10.59 15.93 32.58
CA SER A 38 9.83 15.30 33.67
C SER A 38 9.17 13.98 33.24
N THR A 39 8.60 13.92 32.03
CA THR A 39 8.00 12.70 31.51
C THR A 39 9.07 11.63 31.22
N ALA A 40 10.15 12.01 30.55
CA ALA A 40 11.27 11.12 30.26
C ALA A 40 11.87 10.59 31.56
N GLY A 41 12.13 11.45 32.56
CA GLY A 41 12.64 11.02 33.85
C GLY A 41 11.72 10.05 34.60
N ALA A 42 10.39 10.18 34.44
CA ALA A 42 9.44 9.23 35.02
C ALA A 42 9.55 7.86 34.34
N VAL A 43 9.54 7.81 33.00
CA VAL A 43 9.69 6.57 32.22
C VAL A 43 11.04 5.91 32.47
N ASP A 44 12.11 6.69 32.49
CA ASP A 44 13.49 6.25 32.76
C ASP A 44 13.66 5.53 34.11
N SER A 45 12.80 5.87 35.07
CA SER A 45 12.82 5.29 36.42
C SER A 45 12.04 3.97 36.52
N GLU A 46 11.30 3.60 35.47
CA GLU A 46 10.50 2.38 35.46
C GLU A 46 11.38 1.13 35.30
N PRO A 47 11.00 -0.01 35.92
CA PRO A 47 11.60 -1.29 35.55
C PRO A 47 11.33 -1.61 34.07
N TYR A 48 12.17 -2.46 33.48
CA TYR A 48 12.12 -2.75 32.04
C TYR A 48 10.71 -3.10 31.50
N VAL A 49 10.00 -4.04 32.12
CA VAL A 49 8.68 -4.48 31.60
C VAL A 49 7.62 -3.36 31.68
N PRO A 50 7.42 -2.66 32.81
CA PRO A 50 6.58 -1.46 32.86
C PRO A 50 6.96 -0.41 31.82
N MET A 51 8.26 -0.12 31.63
CA MET A 51 8.75 0.84 30.64
C MET A 51 8.30 0.46 29.21
N VAL A 52 8.44 -0.83 28.85
CA VAL A 52 7.95 -1.34 27.56
C VAL A 52 6.45 -1.08 27.40
N ILE A 53 5.65 -1.37 28.43
CA ILE A 53 4.19 -1.19 28.38
C ILE A 53 3.83 0.30 28.27
N THR A 54 4.53 1.18 28.98
CA THR A 54 4.31 2.62 28.97
C THR A 54 4.59 3.21 27.58
N ILE A 55 5.76 2.90 27.00
CA ILE A 55 6.15 3.35 25.65
C ILE A 55 5.20 2.77 24.60
N PHE A 56 4.95 1.45 24.66
CA PHE A 56 4.05 0.76 23.73
C PHE A 56 2.64 1.36 23.75
N SER A 57 2.05 1.54 24.93
CA SER A 57 0.68 2.03 25.08
C SER A 57 0.54 3.46 24.54
N HIS A 58 1.54 4.30 24.79
CA HIS A 58 1.58 5.66 24.28
C HIS A 58 1.60 5.69 22.75
N ASN A 59 2.53 4.94 22.14
CA ASN A 59 2.70 4.93 20.69
C ASN A 59 1.53 4.22 19.99
N LEU A 60 0.97 3.18 20.60
CA LEU A 60 -0.23 2.50 20.10
C LEU A 60 -1.43 3.44 20.07
N MET A 61 -1.63 4.25 21.12
CA MET A 61 -2.71 5.24 21.16
C MET A 61 -2.59 6.23 20.00
N ILE A 62 -1.37 6.71 19.71
CA ILE A 62 -1.09 7.60 18.58
C ILE A 62 -1.42 6.89 17.27
N ALA A 63 -0.85 5.70 17.03
CA ALA A 63 -1.05 4.98 15.78
C ALA A 63 -2.53 4.59 15.55
N LEU A 64 -3.29 4.25 16.60
CA LEU A 64 -4.73 4.00 16.49
C LEU A 64 -5.51 5.25 16.05
N SER A 65 -5.09 6.44 16.45
CA SER A 65 -5.69 7.68 15.95
C SER A 65 -5.39 7.92 14.46
N GLU A 66 -4.23 7.45 14.00
CA GLU A 66 -3.79 7.55 12.59
C GLU A 66 -4.43 6.51 11.66
N PHE A 67 -4.98 5.43 12.23
CA PHE A 67 -5.83 4.50 11.49
C PHE A 67 -7.19 5.11 11.10
N ILE A 68 -7.65 6.18 11.76
CA ILE A 68 -8.96 6.77 11.47
C ILE A 68 -8.96 7.30 10.02
N PRO A 69 -9.81 6.80 9.12
CA PRO A 69 -9.84 7.27 7.74
C PRO A 69 -10.06 8.79 7.65
N ILE A 70 -9.34 9.47 6.75
CA ILE A 70 -9.33 10.93 6.52
C ILE A 70 -8.62 11.68 7.65
N ILE A 71 -9.05 11.48 8.90
CA ILE A 71 -8.52 12.17 10.08
C ILE A 71 -7.07 11.77 10.36
N GLY A 72 -6.74 10.50 10.12
CA GLY A 72 -5.46 9.91 10.47
C GLY A 72 -4.26 10.54 9.76
N ILE A 73 -4.45 11.06 8.54
CA ILE A 73 -3.40 11.81 7.83
C ILE A 73 -3.09 13.12 8.57
N GLY A 74 -4.13 13.81 9.04
CA GLY A 74 -3.96 15.02 9.85
C GLY A 74 -3.29 14.70 11.20
N MET A 75 -3.65 13.58 11.81
CA MET A 75 -3.01 13.10 13.04
C MET A 75 -1.52 12.81 12.81
N LEU A 76 -1.16 12.06 11.77
CA LEU A 76 0.24 11.77 11.41
C LEU A 76 1.07 13.06 11.25
N ILE A 77 0.55 14.05 10.53
CA ILE A 77 1.23 15.33 10.35
C ILE A 77 1.41 16.04 11.71
N TYR A 78 0.36 16.08 12.53
CA TYR A 78 0.37 16.75 13.82
C TYR A 78 1.32 16.08 14.83
N THR A 79 1.26 14.75 14.96
CA THR A 79 2.06 13.96 15.89
C THR A 79 3.53 14.01 15.51
N THR A 80 3.85 13.87 14.21
CA THR A 80 5.22 14.01 13.69
C THR A 80 5.77 15.42 13.90
N TYR A 81 4.96 16.45 13.59
CA TYR A 81 5.32 17.85 13.84
C TYR A 81 5.58 18.10 15.34
N SER A 82 4.69 17.63 16.21
CA SER A 82 4.85 17.83 17.64
C SER A 82 6.09 17.11 18.18
N THR A 83 6.40 15.92 17.67
CA THR A 83 7.58 15.15 18.08
C THR A 83 8.87 15.88 17.70
N GLY A 84 8.99 16.35 16.44
CA GLY A 84 10.14 17.13 16.00
C GLY A 84 10.29 18.45 16.76
N MET A 85 9.18 19.12 17.06
CA MET A 85 9.19 20.34 17.87
C MET A 85 9.64 20.08 19.31
N VAL A 86 9.13 19.04 19.96
CA VAL A 86 9.52 18.67 21.33
C VAL A 86 11.00 18.31 21.40
N LEU A 87 11.48 17.50 20.44
CA LEU A 87 12.89 17.14 20.34
C LEU A 87 13.78 18.38 20.18
N SER A 88 13.44 19.27 19.25
CA SER A 88 14.18 20.51 19.03
C SER A 88 14.12 21.43 20.25
N ALA A 89 12.94 21.59 20.86
CA ALA A 89 12.76 22.39 22.07
C ALA A 89 13.64 21.90 23.22
N PHE A 90 13.67 20.59 23.45
CA PHE A 90 14.48 19.99 24.50
C PHE A 90 15.98 20.12 24.22
N THR A 91 16.43 19.71 23.04
CA THR A 91 17.86 19.68 22.69
C THR A 91 18.47 21.07 22.57
N THR A 92 17.73 22.01 21.99
CA THR A 92 18.17 23.40 21.86
C THR A 92 18.20 24.10 23.23
N THR A 93 17.20 23.88 24.09
CA THR A 93 17.12 24.55 25.40
C THR A 93 18.08 23.95 26.43
N VAL A 94 18.19 22.63 26.49
CA VAL A 94 18.94 21.93 27.55
C VAL A 94 20.38 21.71 27.14
N TYR A 95 20.61 21.21 25.92
CA TYR A 95 21.95 20.82 25.45
C TYR A 95 22.60 21.86 24.54
N HIS A 96 21.88 22.89 24.11
CA HIS A 96 22.38 23.91 23.18
C HIS A 96 22.87 23.30 21.86
N ILE A 97 22.25 22.19 21.44
CA ILE A 97 22.55 21.47 20.20
C ILE A 97 21.35 21.63 19.25
N PRO A 98 21.57 21.81 17.94
CA PRO A 98 20.48 21.86 16.96
C PRO A 98 19.63 20.59 16.98
N GLY A 99 18.31 20.73 17.01
CA GLY A 99 17.37 19.59 17.03
C GLY A 99 17.59 18.57 15.91
N ILE A 100 17.97 19.05 14.72
CA ILE A 100 18.27 18.18 13.57
C ILE A 100 19.43 17.21 13.83
N ALA A 101 20.43 17.62 14.62
CA ALA A 101 21.55 16.74 14.95
C ALA A 101 21.05 15.56 15.81
N ALA A 102 20.20 15.84 16.80
CA ALA A 102 19.57 14.81 17.61
C ALA A 102 18.61 13.93 16.79
N ALA A 103 17.82 14.52 15.90
CA ALA A 103 16.91 13.79 15.01
C ALA A 103 17.66 12.80 14.12
N VAL A 104 18.77 13.23 13.50
CA VAL A 104 19.60 12.34 12.68
C VAL A 104 20.18 11.21 13.51
N ILE A 105 20.67 11.49 14.73
CA ILE A 105 21.19 10.44 15.62
C ILE A 105 20.08 9.44 15.98
N LEU A 106 18.88 9.90 16.35
CA LEU A 106 17.75 9.01 16.65
C LEU A 106 17.42 8.11 15.45
N LEU A 107 17.39 8.66 14.23
CA LEU A 107 17.17 7.89 13.01
C LEU A 107 18.28 6.88 12.69
N THR A 108 19.41 6.87 13.41
CA THR A 108 20.41 5.79 13.28
C THR A 108 20.19 4.65 14.27
N LEU A 109 19.28 4.81 15.23
CA LEU A 109 18.98 3.83 16.27
C LEU A 109 17.87 2.86 15.81
N PRO A 110 17.92 1.59 16.26
CA PRO A 110 17.01 0.56 15.76
C PRO A 110 15.55 0.78 16.18
N HIS A 111 15.26 1.37 17.36
CA HIS A 111 13.87 1.65 17.75
C HIS A 111 13.15 2.55 16.74
N SER A 112 13.83 3.58 16.20
CA SER A 112 13.24 4.51 15.22
C SER A 112 12.79 3.81 13.94
N TRP A 113 13.54 2.81 13.47
CA TRP A 113 13.19 2.03 12.27
C TRP A 113 12.12 0.97 12.53
N LEU A 114 11.91 0.58 13.79
CA LEU A 114 10.79 -0.29 14.17
C LEU A 114 9.52 0.53 14.42
N GLU A 115 9.64 1.76 14.91
CA GLU A 115 8.50 2.59 15.30
C GLU A 115 7.91 3.38 14.14
N LEU A 116 8.72 4.19 13.45
CA LEU A 116 8.22 5.15 12.45
C LEU A 116 7.41 4.47 11.32
N PRO A 117 7.82 3.32 10.76
CA PRO A 117 7.01 2.66 9.75
C PRO A 117 5.60 2.30 10.21
N SER A 118 5.37 2.12 11.52
CA SER A 118 4.06 1.77 12.06
C SER A 118 3.02 2.89 11.88
N TYR A 119 3.45 4.16 12.02
CA TYR A 119 2.62 5.35 11.79
C TYR A 119 2.28 5.50 10.31
N ALA A 120 3.28 5.29 9.44
CA ALA A 120 3.06 5.24 7.99
C ALA A 120 2.14 4.09 7.56
N VAL A 121 2.22 2.93 8.22
CA VAL A 121 1.31 1.79 8.01
C VAL A 121 -0.12 2.14 8.45
N ALA A 122 -0.29 2.79 9.59
CA ALA A 122 -1.59 3.21 10.10
C ALA A 122 -2.28 4.19 9.13
N ALA A 123 -1.60 5.31 8.80
CA ALA A 123 -2.12 6.31 7.87
C ALA A 123 -2.33 5.75 6.45
N GLY A 124 -1.39 4.94 5.96
CA GLY A 124 -1.47 4.27 4.66
C GLY A 124 -2.66 3.32 4.57
N SER A 125 -2.94 2.58 5.64
CA SER A 125 -4.11 1.69 5.74
C SER A 125 -5.42 2.48 5.78
N GLY A 126 -5.45 3.57 6.55
CA GLY A 126 -6.61 4.48 6.63
C GLY A 126 -6.95 5.10 5.27
N LEU A 127 -5.96 5.53 4.49
CA LEU A 127 -6.22 6.01 3.12
C LEU A 127 -6.59 4.86 2.17
N TYR A 128 -5.92 3.72 2.29
CA TYR A 128 -6.20 2.55 1.45
C TYR A 128 -7.67 2.11 1.55
N VAL A 129 -8.25 2.06 2.76
CA VAL A 129 -9.65 1.65 2.94
C VAL A 129 -10.64 2.65 2.33
N ILE A 130 -10.31 3.94 2.27
CA ILE A 130 -11.13 4.94 1.56
C ILE A 130 -11.12 4.67 0.07
N LEU A 131 -9.93 4.45 -0.51
CA LEU A 131 -9.76 4.31 -1.94
C LEU A 131 -10.31 2.98 -2.48
N THR A 132 -10.18 1.90 -1.72
CA THR A 132 -10.48 0.55 -2.18
C THR A 132 -11.73 -0.06 -1.54
N ARG A 133 -12.20 0.50 -0.42
CA ARG A 133 -13.26 -0.08 0.43
C ARG A 133 -12.93 -1.48 0.98
N ASP A 134 -11.66 -1.88 0.96
CA ASP A 134 -11.18 -3.16 1.49
C ASP A 134 -10.88 -3.07 2.99
N TRP A 135 -11.93 -3.23 3.79
CA TRP A 135 -11.87 -3.23 5.25
C TRP A 135 -11.11 -4.41 5.84
N ARG A 136 -10.98 -5.52 5.10
CA ARG A 136 -10.34 -6.75 5.62
C ARG A 136 -8.87 -6.50 5.84
N ARG A 137 -8.24 -5.94 4.82
CA ARG A 137 -6.83 -5.60 4.83
C ARG A 137 -6.54 -4.49 5.84
N PHE A 138 -7.40 -3.49 5.93
CA PHE A 138 -7.35 -2.47 6.99
C PHE A 138 -7.36 -3.07 8.40
N VAL A 139 -8.31 -3.95 8.72
CA VAL A 139 -8.42 -4.57 10.04
C VAL A 139 -7.22 -5.48 10.34
N MET A 140 -6.65 -6.16 9.35
CA MET A 140 -5.43 -6.98 9.54
C MET A 140 -4.19 -6.13 9.86
N MET A 141 -4.16 -4.86 9.45
CA MET A 141 -3.04 -3.97 9.75
C MET A 141 -3.02 -3.46 11.19
N ILE A 142 -4.17 -3.43 11.88
CA ILE A 142 -4.25 -3.00 13.28
C ILE A 142 -3.39 -3.87 14.22
N PRO A 143 -3.58 -5.21 14.28
CA PRO A 143 -2.73 -6.06 15.13
C PRO A 143 -1.28 -6.15 14.62
N PHE A 144 -1.03 -5.89 13.33
CA PHE A 144 0.32 -5.78 12.80
C PHE A 144 1.06 -4.57 13.39
N VAL A 145 0.44 -3.38 13.34
CA VAL A 145 1.01 -2.16 13.93
C VAL A 145 1.20 -2.31 15.43
N ALA A 146 0.28 -2.96 16.13
CA ALA A 146 0.45 -3.26 17.55
C ALA A 146 1.67 -4.17 17.81
N LEU A 147 1.91 -5.18 16.97
CA LEU A 147 3.09 -6.03 17.08
C LEU A 147 4.38 -5.25 16.81
N GLU A 148 4.39 -4.44 15.76
CA GLU A 148 5.51 -3.59 15.37
C GLU A 148 5.89 -2.61 16.48
N LEU A 149 4.90 -1.90 17.05
CA LEU A 149 5.10 -0.98 18.17
C LEU A 149 5.53 -1.66 19.46
N LEU A 150 5.05 -2.88 19.74
CA LEU A 150 5.51 -3.63 20.90
C LEU A 150 6.99 -3.99 20.77
N MET A 151 7.43 -4.34 19.56
CA MET A 151 8.84 -4.64 19.27
C MET A 151 9.71 -3.39 19.33
N ALA A 152 9.23 -2.27 18.79
CA ALA A 152 9.89 -0.98 18.90
C ALA A 152 10.08 -0.57 20.37
N ALA A 153 9.00 -0.60 21.17
CA ALA A 153 9.03 -0.27 22.58
C ALA A 153 9.95 -1.20 23.38
N SER A 154 10.02 -2.49 23.02
CA SER A 154 10.94 -3.46 23.63
C SER A 154 12.40 -3.11 23.39
N VAL A 155 12.72 -2.67 22.17
CA VAL A 155 14.08 -2.25 21.78
C VAL A 155 14.42 -0.90 22.41
N GLU A 156 13.53 0.08 22.36
CA GLU A 156 13.74 1.40 22.97
C GLU A 156 13.93 1.29 24.48
N SER A 157 13.09 0.50 25.16
CA SER A 157 13.26 0.24 26.59
C SER A 157 14.59 -0.43 26.91
N ALA A 158 15.13 -1.24 25.99
CA ALA A 158 16.43 -1.88 26.20
C ALA A 158 17.57 -0.86 26.04
N GLU A 159 17.48 0.04 25.06
CA GLU A 159 18.40 1.16 24.90
C GLU A 159 18.41 2.08 26.13
N ILE A 160 17.23 2.37 26.69
CA ILE A 160 17.05 3.22 27.89
C ILE A 160 17.51 2.49 29.16
N TYR A 161 17.18 1.21 29.32
CA TYR A 161 17.50 0.44 30.53
C TYR A 161 19.00 0.12 30.63
N PHE A 162 19.65 -0.18 29.49
CA PHE A 162 21.08 -0.51 29.42
C PHE A 162 21.91 0.66 28.87
N ARG A 163 21.70 1.90 29.35
CA ARG A 163 22.42 3.11 28.92
C ARG A 163 23.95 3.03 28.94
N SER A 164 24.52 2.16 29.77
CA SER A 164 25.97 1.93 29.83
C SER A 164 26.50 1.18 28.59
N VAL A 165 25.60 0.54 27.84
CA VAL A 165 25.88 -0.20 26.62
C VAL A 165 25.65 0.73 25.43
N ASN A 166 26.48 0.62 24.40
CA ASN A 166 26.30 1.39 23.18
C ASN A 166 24.97 1.02 22.51
N SER A 167 24.07 2.00 22.31
CA SER A 167 22.74 1.80 21.71
C SER A 167 22.79 1.12 20.33
N TYR A 168 23.88 1.27 19.59
CA TYR A 168 24.04 0.60 18.29
C TYR A 168 24.11 -0.93 18.39
N TYR A 169 24.44 -1.53 19.55
CA TYR A 169 24.41 -2.98 19.72
C TYR A 169 23.00 -3.57 19.66
N PHE A 170 21.96 -2.77 19.92
CA PHE A 170 20.58 -3.22 19.81
C PHE A 170 20.15 -3.48 18.37
N TRP A 171 20.92 -3.07 17.36
CA TRP A 171 20.73 -3.50 15.97
C TRP A 171 20.84 -5.02 15.80
N LEU A 172 21.59 -5.71 16.68
CA LEU A 172 21.65 -7.19 16.67
C LEU A 172 20.28 -7.82 16.90
N ALA A 173 19.41 -7.17 17.69
CA ALA A 173 18.03 -7.57 17.87
C ALA A 173 17.10 -6.89 16.84
N GLY A 174 17.30 -5.61 16.58
CA GLY A 174 16.44 -4.81 15.70
C GLY A 174 16.41 -5.31 14.24
N ALA A 175 17.55 -5.65 13.65
CA ALA A 175 17.60 -6.10 12.25
C ALA A 175 16.83 -7.41 12.00
N PRO A 176 17.00 -8.48 12.83
CA PRO A 176 16.14 -9.66 12.73
C PRO A 176 14.65 -9.36 12.92
N LEU A 177 14.29 -8.43 13.82
CA LEU A 177 12.90 -8.02 14.03
C LEU A 177 12.31 -7.34 12.80
N LEU A 178 13.06 -6.47 12.11
CA LEU A 178 12.62 -5.86 10.85
C LEU A 178 12.35 -6.90 9.76
N VAL A 179 13.24 -7.91 9.64
CA VAL A 179 13.02 -9.01 8.69
C VAL A 179 11.77 -9.79 9.05
N MET A 180 11.57 -10.10 10.34
CA MET A 180 10.39 -10.81 10.81
C MET A 180 9.11 -9.99 10.55
N LEU A 181 9.11 -8.69 10.84
CA LEU A 181 7.98 -7.79 10.55
C LEU A 181 7.69 -7.74 9.05
N TYR A 182 8.70 -7.68 8.19
CA TYR A 182 8.50 -7.76 6.74
C TYR A 182 7.86 -9.08 6.30
N LEU A 183 8.25 -10.21 6.91
CA LEU A 183 7.65 -11.52 6.60
C LEU A 183 6.20 -11.61 7.08
N VAL A 184 5.89 -11.11 8.28
CA VAL A 184 4.51 -11.02 8.79
C VAL A 184 3.68 -10.09 7.91
N TYR A 185 4.25 -8.94 7.57
CA TYR A 185 4.07 -8.16 6.35
C TYR A 185 3.37 -8.92 5.23
N GLU A 186 4.23 -9.56 4.44
CA GLU A 186 3.89 -10.30 3.25
C GLU A 186 2.88 -11.42 3.50
N TYR A 187 2.96 -12.09 4.65
CA TYR A 187 2.01 -13.12 5.05
C TYR A 187 0.58 -12.56 5.16
N LEU A 188 0.40 -11.45 5.88
CA LEU A 188 -0.90 -10.81 6.04
C LEU A 188 -1.43 -10.29 4.70
N GLN A 189 -0.55 -9.72 3.87
CA GLN A 189 -0.93 -9.24 2.55
C GLN A 189 -1.42 -10.38 1.66
N LYS A 190 -0.71 -11.51 1.58
CA LYS A 190 -1.14 -12.71 0.84
C LYS A 190 -2.44 -13.29 1.38
N LYS A 191 -2.59 -13.34 2.71
CA LYS A 191 -3.82 -13.81 3.34
C LYS A 191 -5.02 -12.91 2.99
N ALA A 192 -4.83 -11.60 2.97
CA ALA A 192 -5.85 -10.66 2.54
C ALA A 192 -6.26 -10.87 1.07
N ASP A 193 -5.34 -11.21 0.18
CA ASP A 193 -5.67 -11.52 -1.23
C ASP A 193 -6.51 -12.78 -1.36
N ILE A 194 -6.14 -13.84 -0.63
CA ILE A 194 -6.91 -15.11 -0.61
C ILE A 194 -8.32 -14.88 -0.08
N LEU A 195 -8.42 -14.02 0.94
CA LEU A 195 -9.68 -13.67 1.56
C LEU A 195 -10.46 -12.62 0.78
N ALA A 196 -9.88 -11.92 -0.20
CA ALA A 196 -10.62 -10.92 -0.97
C ALA A 196 -11.77 -11.60 -1.72
N PRO A 197 -12.98 -11.00 -1.77
CA PRO A 197 -14.01 -11.51 -2.65
C PRO A 197 -13.44 -11.51 -4.06
N LYS A 198 -13.54 -12.63 -4.78
CA LYS A 198 -13.35 -12.61 -6.24
C LYS A 198 -14.23 -11.49 -6.79
N PRO A 199 -13.73 -10.61 -7.68
CA PRO A 199 -14.52 -9.52 -8.22
C PRO A 199 -15.88 -10.05 -8.66
N GLN A 200 -16.95 -9.64 -7.98
CA GLN A 200 -18.29 -9.80 -8.51
C GLN A 200 -18.42 -8.72 -9.56
N THR A 201 -18.23 -9.09 -10.83
CA THR A 201 -18.57 -8.23 -11.95
C THR A 201 -20.08 -8.02 -11.93
N THR A 202 -20.54 -6.99 -11.23
CA THR A 202 -21.94 -6.57 -11.28
C THR A 202 -22.16 -5.89 -12.61
N THR A 203 -22.45 -6.68 -13.64
CA THR A 203 -23.05 -6.16 -14.87
C THR A 203 -24.51 -5.87 -14.55
N SER A 204 -24.87 -4.61 -14.38
CA SER A 204 -26.28 -4.19 -14.43
C SER A 204 -26.76 -4.36 -15.87
N VAL A 205 -27.30 -5.53 -16.18
CA VAL A 205 -27.96 -5.82 -17.44
C VAL A 205 -29.37 -5.20 -17.37
N PHE A 206 -29.58 -4.09 -18.08
CA PHE A 206 -30.93 -3.63 -18.39
C PHE A 206 -31.43 -4.42 -19.61
N ILE A 207 -32.17 -5.50 -19.38
CA ILE A 207 -33.07 -6.07 -20.40
C ILE A 207 -34.49 -5.99 -19.82
N GLN A 208 -35.32 -5.18 -20.46
CA GLN A 208 -36.78 -5.13 -20.28
C GLN A 208 -37.29 -5.02 -18.81
N GLY A 209 -36.78 -4.06 -18.04
CA GLY A 209 -37.51 -3.53 -16.87
C GLY A 209 -37.86 -4.52 -15.76
N GLN A 210 -37.12 -5.62 -15.57
CA GLN A 210 -37.29 -6.53 -14.42
C GLN A 210 -35.93 -6.79 -13.75
N PRO A 211 -35.82 -6.72 -12.41
CA PRO A 211 -34.59 -7.07 -11.70
C PRO A 211 -34.42 -8.59 -11.66
N ILE A 212 -33.30 -9.11 -12.17
CA ILE A 212 -32.95 -10.54 -12.11
C ILE A 212 -32.05 -10.79 -10.89
N GLN A 213 -32.35 -11.85 -10.13
CA GLN A 213 -31.56 -12.34 -9.01
C GLN A 213 -30.12 -12.69 -9.40
N ASN A 214 -29.18 -12.35 -8.51
CA ASN A 214 -27.75 -12.63 -8.61
C ASN A 214 -27.46 -14.12 -8.91
N GLN A 215 -27.04 -14.42 -10.13
CA GLN A 215 -26.53 -15.73 -10.51
C GLN A 215 -25.03 -15.63 -10.81
N TYR A 216 -24.23 -16.50 -10.20
CA TYR A 216 -22.79 -16.60 -10.40
C TYR A 216 -22.47 -16.98 -11.85
N VAL A 217 -21.61 -16.20 -12.53
CA VAL A 217 -21.14 -16.49 -13.89
C VAL A 217 -19.60 -16.60 -13.90
N PRO A 218 -19.01 -17.75 -14.31
CA PRO A 218 -17.55 -17.93 -14.45
C PRO A 218 -16.86 -16.88 -15.35
N GLU A 219 -15.59 -16.52 -15.06
CA GLU A 219 -14.82 -15.48 -15.79
C GLU A 219 -14.71 -15.73 -17.31
N GLN A 220 -14.69 -16.99 -17.74
CA GLN A 220 -14.64 -17.36 -19.17
C GLN A 220 -15.92 -16.94 -19.92
N ASN A 221 -17.06 -16.92 -19.22
CA ASN A 221 -18.31 -16.40 -19.78
C ASN A 221 -18.29 -14.87 -19.92
N ILE A 222 -17.43 -14.15 -19.18
CA ILE A 222 -17.34 -12.68 -19.28
C ILE A 222 -16.73 -12.27 -20.61
N VAL A 223 -15.67 -12.95 -21.04
CA VAL A 223 -15.02 -12.70 -22.34
C VAL A 223 -16.01 -12.97 -23.49
N ASP A 224 -16.73 -14.09 -23.43
CA ASP A 224 -17.71 -14.42 -24.47
C ASP A 224 -18.93 -13.48 -24.44
N GLN A 225 -19.34 -12.99 -23.25
CA GLN A 225 -20.36 -11.97 -23.11
C GLN A 225 -19.92 -10.64 -23.73
N ASP A 226 -18.72 -10.16 -23.44
CA ASP A 226 -18.17 -8.93 -24.01
C ASP A 226 -18.04 -9.04 -25.54
N LEU A 227 -17.60 -10.19 -26.06
CA LEU A 227 -17.52 -10.43 -27.51
C LEU A 227 -18.90 -10.41 -28.17
N ASN A 228 -19.90 -11.04 -27.55
CA ASN A 228 -21.27 -11.02 -28.06
C ASN A 228 -21.85 -9.59 -28.02
N ALA A 229 -21.63 -8.85 -26.93
CA ALA A 229 -22.06 -7.46 -26.80
C ALA A 229 -21.37 -6.55 -27.83
N ALA A 230 -20.07 -6.75 -28.07
CA ALA A 230 -19.32 -6.05 -29.11
C ALA A 230 -19.93 -6.29 -30.50
N SER A 231 -20.23 -7.54 -30.84
CA SER A 231 -20.85 -7.90 -32.12
C SER A 231 -22.25 -7.29 -32.28
N VAL A 232 -23.08 -7.28 -31.23
CA VAL A 232 -24.40 -6.64 -31.26
C VAL A 232 -24.27 -5.13 -31.50
N MET A 233 -23.40 -4.44 -30.78
CA MET A 233 -23.18 -3.00 -30.93
C MET A 233 -22.60 -2.64 -32.30
N GLU A 234 -21.70 -3.48 -32.82
CA GLU A 234 -21.15 -3.37 -34.18
C GLU A 234 -22.26 -3.47 -35.24
N ASN A 235 -23.13 -4.48 -35.14
CA ASN A 235 -24.27 -4.66 -36.06
C ASN A 235 -25.29 -3.50 -35.99
N GLN A 236 -25.35 -2.80 -34.87
CA GLN A 236 -26.18 -1.60 -34.67
C GLN A 236 -25.50 -0.30 -35.15
N GLY A 237 -24.27 -0.37 -35.65
CA GLY A 237 -23.49 0.80 -36.07
C GLY A 237 -22.92 1.62 -34.91
N ASN A 238 -23.01 1.14 -33.67
CA ASN A 238 -22.46 1.80 -32.49
C ASN A 238 -21.00 1.40 -32.25
N TYR A 239 -20.11 1.86 -33.14
CA TYR A 239 -18.70 1.48 -33.17
C TYR A 239 -17.91 1.90 -31.92
N PHE A 240 -18.28 3.03 -31.31
CA PHE A 240 -17.66 3.47 -30.06
C PHE A 240 -17.95 2.51 -28.90
N THR A 241 -19.20 2.04 -28.78
CA THR A 241 -19.56 1.11 -27.71
C THR A 241 -19.03 -0.30 -28.02
N ALA A 242 -19.07 -0.71 -29.28
CA ALA A 242 -18.44 -1.96 -29.73
C ALA A 242 -16.94 -2.00 -29.41
N SER A 243 -16.23 -0.88 -29.61
CA SER A 243 -14.79 -0.81 -29.33
C SER A 243 -14.46 -0.94 -27.84
N GLN A 244 -15.34 -0.43 -26.96
CA GLN A 244 -15.21 -0.62 -25.52
C GLN A 244 -15.34 -2.09 -25.12
N TYR A 245 -16.33 -2.80 -25.66
CA TYR A 245 -16.54 -4.21 -25.35
C TYR A 245 -15.39 -5.10 -25.86
N TYR A 246 -14.89 -4.88 -27.09
CA TYR A 246 -13.71 -5.58 -27.58
C TYR A 246 -12.47 -5.31 -26.70
N TRP A 247 -12.27 -4.06 -26.26
CA TRP A 247 -11.17 -3.71 -25.36
C TRP A 247 -11.28 -4.40 -24.00
N ASN A 248 -12.48 -4.44 -23.43
CA ASN A 248 -12.75 -5.12 -22.16
C ASN A 248 -12.45 -6.63 -22.27
N ALA A 249 -12.82 -7.26 -23.38
CA ALA A 249 -12.49 -8.66 -23.65
C ALA A 249 -10.97 -8.90 -23.69
N ILE A 250 -10.20 -8.02 -24.36
CA ILE A 250 -8.73 -8.10 -24.40
C ILE A 250 -8.14 -7.99 -22.99
N ILE A 251 -8.52 -6.96 -22.23
CA ILE A 251 -8.00 -6.69 -20.90
C ILE A 251 -8.31 -7.86 -19.95
N THR A 252 -9.54 -8.39 -20.01
CA THR A 252 -9.95 -9.55 -19.23
C THR A 252 -9.13 -10.79 -19.58
N LEU A 253 -8.95 -11.08 -20.88
CA LEU A 253 -8.14 -12.22 -21.33
C LEU A 253 -6.67 -12.12 -20.93
N ILE A 254 -6.05 -10.95 -21.11
CA ILE A 254 -4.67 -10.73 -20.64
C ILE A 254 -4.59 -10.93 -19.13
N GLY A 255 -5.57 -10.43 -18.37
CA GLY A 255 -5.65 -10.65 -16.93
C GLY A 255 -5.73 -12.13 -16.54
N ILE A 256 -6.59 -12.91 -17.20
CA ILE A 256 -6.75 -14.35 -16.97
C ILE A 256 -5.45 -15.10 -17.28
N VAL A 257 -4.91 -14.90 -18.48
CA VAL A 257 -3.72 -15.62 -18.95
C VAL A 257 -2.48 -15.25 -18.13
N SER A 258 -2.34 -13.97 -17.74
CA SER A 258 -1.23 -13.52 -16.91
C SER A 258 -1.30 -14.08 -15.49
N LYS A 259 -2.50 -14.17 -14.90
CA LYS A 259 -2.66 -14.78 -13.57
C LYS A 259 -2.20 -16.23 -13.56
N LYS A 260 -2.50 -17.01 -14.62
CA LYS A 260 -2.01 -18.39 -14.80
C LYS A 260 -0.49 -18.47 -14.88
N THR A 261 0.19 -17.39 -15.29
CA THR A 261 1.65 -17.31 -15.33
C THR A 261 2.28 -16.64 -14.11
N GLY A 262 1.50 -16.31 -13.09
CA GLY A 262 1.98 -15.71 -11.84
C GLY A 262 2.14 -14.18 -11.89
N PHE A 263 1.59 -13.50 -12.90
CA PHE A 263 1.61 -12.05 -13.03
C PHE A 263 0.19 -11.47 -13.00
N MET A 264 -0.07 -10.45 -12.17
CA MET A 264 -1.40 -9.84 -12.06
C MET A 264 -1.34 -8.37 -12.50
N PRO A 265 -1.82 -8.02 -13.71
CA PRO A 265 -1.83 -6.64 -14.16
C PRO A 265 -2.92 -5.82 -13.45
N ILE A 266 -2.60 -4.59 -13.04
CA ILE A 266 -3.52 -3.67 -12.35
C ILE A 266 -3.63 -2.34 -13.09
N THR A 267 -2.50 -1.74 -13.48
CA THR A 267 -2.46 -0.51 -14.27
C THR A 267 -2.38 -0.80 -15.75
N LEU A 268 -2.67 0.20 -16.59
CA LEU A 268 -2.47 0.09 -18.04
C LEU A 268 -1.03 -0.32 -18.39
N ASP A 269 -0.03 0.27 -17.74
CA ASP A 269 1.39 -0.11 -17.91
C ASP A 269 1.65 -1.57 -17.51
N ASP A 270 0.96 -2.08 -16.49
CA ASP A 270 1.06 -3.49 -16.12
C ASP A 270 0.49 -4.39 -17.23
N TYR A 271 -0.55 -3.96 -17.97
CA TYR A 271 -1.08 -4.70 -19.12
C TYR A 271 -0.11 -4.71 -20.30
N PHE A 272 0.60 -3.60 -20.56
CA PHE A 272 1.69 -3.58 -21.55
C PHE A 272 2.82 -4.55 -21.16
N ASN A 273 3.22 -4.55 -19.88
CA ASN A 273 4.21 -5.48 -19.38
C ASN A 273 3.73 -6.93 -19.43
N ALA A 274 2.46 -7.19 -19.11
CA ALA A 274 1.84 -8.50 -19.25
C ALA A 274 1.90 -8.99 -20.71
N ALA A 275 1.50 -8.15 -21.67
CA ALA A 275 1.55 -8.47 -23.09
C ALA A 275 2.98 -8.84 -23.53
N ARG A 276 3.99 -8.09 -23.08
CA ARG A 276 5.42 -8.39 -23.33
C ARG A 276 5.83 -9.75 -22.79
N LEU A 277 5.51 -10.05 -21.53
CA LEU A 277 5.85 -11.34 -20.90
C LEU A 277 5.14 -12.52 -21.57
N LEU A 278 3.87 -12.35 -21.95
CA LEU A 278 3.14 -13.35 -22.73
C LEU A 278 3.74 -13.52 -24.12
N GLY A 279 4.25 -12.42 -24.71
CA GLY A 279 4.95 -12.43 -25.97
C GLY A 279 6.25 -13.24 -25.96
N GLU A 280 7.04 -13.05 -24.91
CA GLU A 280 8.30 -13.79 -24.68
C GLU A 280 8.05 -15.29 -24.45
N LYS A 281 6.94 -15.63 -23.78
CA LYS A 281 6.66 -17.01 -23.37
C LYS A 281 5.90 -17.83 -24.40
N TYR A 282 4.95 -17.22 -25.12
CA TYR A 282 3.99 -17.97 -25.95
C TYR A 282 3.93 -17.53 -27.41
N SER A 283 3.92 -16.22 -27.70
CA SER A 283 3.77 -15.72 -29.07
C SER A 283 4.30 -14.29 -29.23
N SER A 284 5.40 -14.11 -29.95
CA SER A 284 6.09 -12.83 -30.14
C SER A 284 5.24 -11.70 -30.75
N GLU A 285 4.09 -12.02 -31.37
CA GLU A 285 3.15 -11.04 -31.93
C GLU A 285 2.22 -10.37 -30.90
N ILE A 286 2.07 -10.95 -29.69
CA ILE A 286 1.15 -10.42 -28.66
C ILE A 286 1.44 -8.96 -28.28
N PRO A 287 2.70 -8.56 -28.02
CA PRO A 287 3.00 -7.19 -27.61
C PRO A 287 2.64 -6.19 -28.72
N SER A 288 3.05 -6.48 -29.97
CA SER A 288 2.75 -5.61 -31.11
C SER A 288 1.25 -5.48 -31.38
N LEU A 289 0.48 -6.57 -31.24
CA LEU A 289 -0.97 -6.54 -31.41
C LEU A 289 -1.66 -5.75 -30.28
N PHE A 290 -1.17 -5.86 -29.05
CA PHE A 290 -1.72 -5.08 -27.93
C PHE A 290 -1.46 -3.58 -28.09
N ASP A 291 -0.22 -3.21 -28.45
CA ASP A 291 0.17 -1.82 -28.72
C ASP A 291 -0.66 -1.22 -29.86
N GLN A 292 -0.81 -1.97 -30.95
CA GLN A 292 -1.58 -1.55 -32.11
C GLN A 292 -3.07 -1.41 -31.79
N ALA A 293 -3.66 -2.37 -31.07
CA ALA A 293 -5.06 -2.30 -30.64
C ALA A 293 -5.32 -1.10 -29.72
N TYR A 294 -4.40 -0.80 -28.80
CA TYR A 294 -4.53 0.38 -27.95
C TYR A 294 -4.51 1.67 -28.79
N LYS A 295 -3.54 1.79 -29.70
CA LYS A 295 -3.39 2.95 -30.58
C LYS A 295 -4.63 3.16 -31.46
N GLU A 296 -5.05 2.14 -32.21
CA GLU A 296 -6.19 2.22 -33.14
C GLU A 296 -7.50 2.56 -32.41
N ARG A 297 -7.69 2.03 -31.19
CA ARG A 297 -8.82 2.41 -30.33
C ARG A 297 -8.78 3.88 -29.94
N THR A 298 -7.61 4.39 -29.55
CA THR A 298 -7.47 5.81 -29.15
C THR A 298 -7.63 6.78 -30.32
N GLU A 299 -7.27 6.35 -31.53
CA GLU A 299 -7.41 7.14 -32.76
C GLU A 299 -8.83 7.07 -33.35
N GLY A 300 -9.71 6.19 -32.83
CA GLY A 300 -11.08 6.03 -33.30
C GLY A 300 -11.22 5.21 -34.58
N ASN A 301 -10.16 4.52 -35.00
CA ASN A 301 -10.10 3.70 -36.21
C ASN A 301 -10.74 2.31 -35.95
N PHE A 302 -12.07 2.25 -35.96
CA PHE A 302 -12.80 1.06 -35.50
C PHE A 302 -12.51 -0.21 -36.30
N ASN A 303 -12.43 -0.12 -37.63
CA ASN A 303 -12.24 -1.31 -38.48
C ASN A 303 -10.85 -1.92 -38.29
N GLU A 304 -9.82 -1.08 -38.25
CA GLU A 304 -8.45 -1.46 -37.92
C GLU A 304 -8.39 -2.06 -36.51
N PHE A 305 -8.91 -1.33 -35.52
CA PHE A 305 -8.96 -1.77 -34.13
C PHE A 305 -9.62 -3.15 -33.99
N ARG A 306 -10.79 -3.34 -34.61
CA ARG A 306 -11.54 -4.59 -34.55
C ARG A 306 -10.73 -5.77 -35.08
N ASN A 307 -10.07 -5.60 -36.22
CA ASN A 307 -9.28 -6.67 -36.82
C ASN A 307 -8.08 -7.03 -35.94
N THR A 308 -7.38 -6.03 -35.41
CA THR A 308 -6.27 -6.22 -34.46
C THR A 308 -6.75 -6.89 -33.17
N ALA A 309 -7.88 -6.43 -32.63
CA ALA A 309 -8.49 -6.96 -31.41
C ALA A 309 -8.86 -8.44 -31.55
N LEU A 310 -9.53 -8.83 -32.64
CA LEU A 310 -9.92 -10.22 -32.88
C LEU A 310 -8.70 -11.14 -33.06
N SER A 311 -7.65 -10.66 -33.74
CA SER A 311 -6.38 -11.39 -33.87
C SER A 311 -5.74 -11.64 -32.51
N LEU A 312 -5.66 -10.60 -31.67
CA LEU A 312 -5.10 -10.69 -30.32
C LEU A 312 -5.92 -11.63 -29.42
N ILE A 313 -7.25 -11.49 -29.42
CA ILE A 313 -8.17 -12.33 -28.64
C ILE A 313 -8.02 -13.80 -29.03
N THR A 314 -7.90 -14.10 -30.32
CA THR A 314 -7.71 -15.47 -30.80
C THR A 314 -6.43 -16.09 -30.24
N LYS A 315 -5.32 -15.35 -30.26
CA LYS A 315 -4.05 -15.80 -29.68
C LYS A 315 -4.13 -15.99 -28.16
N LEU A 316 -4.77 -15.06 -27.45
CA LEU A 316 -4.94 -15.16 -26.00
C LEU A 316 -5.82 -16.35 -25.59
N LYS A 317 -6.93 -16.60 -26.31
CA LYS A 317 -7.78 -17.79 -26.09
C LYS A 317 -7.02 -19.09 -26.34
N ALA A 318 -6.14 -19.14 -27.34
CA ALA A 318 -5.31 -20.31 -27.58
C ALA A 318 -4.39 -20.62 -26.38
N ILE A 319 -3.82 -19.60 -25.73
CA ILE A 319 -3.00 -19.77 -24.53
C ILE A 319 -3.85 -20.19 -23.33
N ASP A 320 -5.03 -19.59 -23.17
CA ASP A 320 -5.96 -19.93 -22.09
C ASP A 320 -6.39 -21.40 -22.12
N ASN A 321 -6.55 -21.98 -23.31
CA ASN A 321 -6.94 -23.39 -23.49
C ASN A 321 -5.80 -24.40 -23.22
N ILE A 322 -4.54 -23.95 -23.16
CA ILE A 322 -3.38 -24.82 -22.90
C ILE A 322 -3.17 -25.03 -21.38
N HIS A 323 -3.73 -24.16 -20.54
CA HIS A 323 -3.48 -24.10 -19.09
C HIS A 323 -4.76 -24.12 -18.27
#